data_AF-A0A8C2V8G6-F1
#
_entry.id   AF-A0A8C2V8G6-F1
#
_cell.length_a   1.000
_cell.length_b   1.000
_cell.length_c   1.000
_cell.angle_alpha   90.00
_cell.angle_beta   90.00
_cell.angle_gamma   90.00
#
_symmetry.space_group_name_H-M   'P 1'
#
loop_
_entity.id
_entity.type
_entity.pdbx_description
1 polymer ?
#
loop_
_entity_poly.entity_id
_entity_poly.type
_entity_poly.pdbx_seq_one_letter_code
_entity_poly.pdbx_strand_id
1 'polypeptide(L)'
;LQQQQTRLMKINHDLRHRVTVVEAQGKALIEQKVELEADLQTKEQEMGTLRAELGKLQERLQGELSQNGQEEPETEPGTEERVSDDAEKAAVDPKDPSRPRFTLQELRDVLHERNELKAKVFLLQEELAYYKSEEIEEETRIPQPVPAAHPRLSPQPESGIKRLIFTAIMPMVAAGLLLDDPTLQPVRRLVSLV
;
A
#
# COMPACT_ATOMS: atom_id res chain seq x y z
N LEU A 1 -42.70 -0.07 7.05
CA LEU A 1 -41.67 -0.87 6.35
C LEU A 1 -41.38 -0.36 4.94
N GLN A 2 -42.37 -0.26 4.05
CA GLN A 2 -42.19 0.16 2.65
C GLN A 2 -41.57 1.56 2.48
N GLN A 3 -41.98 2.54 3.29
CA GLN A 3 -41.38 3.89 3.27
C GLN A 3 -39.88 3.88 3.66
N GLN A 4 -39.49 3.02 4.60
CA GLN A 4 -38.08 2.86 4.98
C GLN A 4 -37.27 2.23 3.84
N GLN A 5 -37.82 1.24 3.13
CA GLN A 5 -37.18 0.65 1.95
C GLN A 5 -36.97 1.68 0.84
N THR A 6 -37.96 2.52 0.53
CA THR A 6 -37.81 3.59 -0.47
C THR A 6 -36.74 4.61 -0.06
N ARG A 7 -36.67 4.98 1.22
CA ARG A 7 -35.64 5.90 1.73
C ARG A 7 -34.24 5.29 1.59
N LEU A 8 -34.08 4.02 1.95
CA LEU A 8 -32.81 3.30 1.82
C LEU A 8 -32.38 3.17 0.37
N MET A 9 -33.30 2.87 -0.55
CA MET A 9 -32.98 2.79 -1.99
C MET A 9 -32.45 4.13 -2.52
N LYS A 10 -33.06 5.26 -2.15
CA LYS A 10 -32.58 6.59 -2.54
C LYS A 10 -31.17 6.87 -2.00
N ILE A 11 -30.95 6.63 -0.70
CA ILE A 11 -29.62 6.81 -0.09
C ILE A 11 -28.59 5.92 -0.78
N ASN A 12 -28.92 4.66 -1.07
CA ASN A 12 -27.99 3.75 -1.74
C ASN A 12 -27.66 4.19 -3.16
N HIS A 13 -28.64 4.70 -3.91
CA HIS A 13 -28.43 5.28 -5.24
C HIS A 13 -27.51 6.50 -5.17
N ASP A 14 -27.77 7.44 -4.26
CA ASP A 14 -26.97 8.66 -4.09
C ASP A 14 -25.53 8.31 -3.70
N LEU A 15 -25.34 7.32 -2.83
CA LEU A 15 -24.00 6.85 -2.44
C LEU A 15 -23.27 6.23 -3.63
N ARG A 16 -23.92 5.36 -4.42
CA ARG A 16 -23.31 4.77 -5.63
C ARG A 16 -22.91 5.85 -6.62
N HIS A 17 -23.79 6.81 -6.87
CA HIS A 17 -23.50 7.92 -7.76
C HIS A 17 -22.29 8.74 -7.27
N ARG A 18 -22.25 9.04 -5.96
CA ARG A 18 -21.12 9.77 -5.37
C ARG A 18 -19.81 9.01 -5.46
N VAL A 19 -19.82 7.69 -5.26
CA VAL A 19 -18.63 6.84 -5.47
C VAL A 19 -18.17 6.95 -6.92
N THR A 20 -19.06 6.79 -7.90
CA THR A 20 -18.70 6.91 -9.32
C THR A 20 -18.09 8.27 -9.66
N VAL A 21 -18.65 9.37 -9.12
CA VAL A 21 -18.11 10.72 -9.37
C VAL A 21 -16.72 10.88 -8.76
N VAL A 22 -16.52 10.44 -7.51
CA VAL A 22 -15.22 10.54 -6.84
C VAL A 22 -14.17 9.66 -7.52
N GLU A 23 -14.54 8.46 -7.97
CA GLU A 23 -13.67 7.59 -8.76
C GLU A 23 -13.25 8.24 -10.08
N ALA A 24 -14.19 8.85 -10.80
CA ALA A 24 -13.90 9.57 -12.04
C ALA A 24 -12.96 10.77 -11.81
N GLN A 25 -13.18 11.53 -10.73
CA GLN A 25 -12.30 12.63 -10.34
C GLN A 25 -10.89 12.13 -9.98
N GLY A 26 -10.78 11.02 -9.25
CA GLY A 26 -9.49 10.41 -8.93
C GLY A 26 -8.71 10.01 -10.18
N LYS A 27 -9.37 9.38 -11.16
CA LYS A 27 -8.75 9.02 -12.45
C LYS A 27 -8.27 10.25 -13.22
N ALA A 28 -9.10 11.28 -13.34
CA ALA A 28 -8.73 12.51 -14.03
C ALA A 28 -7.50 13.20 -13.38
N LEU A 29 -7.42 13.22 -12.05
CA LEU A 29 -6.26 13.78 -11.35
C LEU A 29 -4.98 12.96 -11.59
N ILE A 30 -5.10 11.63 -11.67
CA ILE A 30 -3.95 10.76 -12.00
C ILE A 30 -3.47 11.03 -13.42
N GLU A 31 -4.38 11.12 -14.39
CA GLU A 31 -4.04 11.44 -15.79
C GLU A 31 -3.33 12.80 -15.90
N GLN A 32 -3.87 13.84 -15.28
CA GLN A 32 -3.25 15.17 -15.25
C GLN A 32 -1.86 15.17 -14.59
N LYS A 33 -1.69 14.40 -13.50
CA LYS A 33 -0.39 14.25 -12.84
C LYS A 33 0.63 13.62 -13.79
N VAL A 34 0.24 12.54 -14.49
CA VAL A 34 1.13 11.82 -15.41
C VAL A 34 1.52 12.72 -16.59
N GLU A 35 0.57 13.48 -17.15
CA GLU A 35 0.83 14.43 -18.23
C GLU A 35 1.84 15.50 -17.82
N LEU A 36 1.64 16.15 -16.67
CA LEU A 36 2.57 17.15 -16.14
C LEU A 36 3.95 16.57 -15.81
N GLU A 37 4.02 15.33 -15.32
CA GLU A 37 5.30 14.64 -15.07
C GLU A 37 6.05 14.34 -16.37
N ALA A 38 5.34 13.96 -17.44
CA ALA A 38 5.92 13.73 -18.76
C ALA A 38 6.46 15.03 -19.38
N ASP A 39 5.67 16.11 -19.34
CA ASP A 39 6.08 17.42 -19.85
C ASP A 39 7.33 17.95 -19.14
N LEU A 40 7.37 17.80 -17.82
CA LEU A 40 8.53 18.17 -17.01
C LEU A 40 9.77 17.38 -17.44
N GLN A 41 9.65 16.05 -17.64
CA GLN A 41 10.77 15.23 -18.12
C GLN A 41 11.26 15.68 -19.50
N THR A 42 10.36 15.98 -20.43
CA THR A 42 10.73 16.49 -21.75
C THR A 42 11.48 17.82 -21.63
N LYS A 43 10.99 18.74 -20.79
CA LYS A 43 11.66 20.04 -20.55
C LYS A 43 13.04 19.86 -19.90
N GLU A 44 13.20 18.91 -18.99
CA GLU A 44 14.49 18.60 -18.39
C GLU A 44 15.50 18.06 -19.41
N GLN A 45 15.05 17.19 -20.32
CA GLN A 45 15.88 16.69 -21.43
C GLN A 45 16.30 17.81 -22.36
N GLU A 46 15.36 18.69 -22.77
CA GLU A 46 15.66 19.88 -23.59
C GLU A 46 16.65 20.83 -22.91
N MET A 47 16.51 21.07 -21.61
CA MET A 47 17.51 21.87 -20.88
C MET A 47 18.87 21.16 -20.82
N GLY A 48 18.89 19.83 -20.71
CA GLY A 48 20.11 19.03 -20.77
C GLY A 48 20.84 19.17 -22.10
N THR A 49 20.10 19.07 -23.22
CA THR A 49 20.67 19.24 -24.57
C THR A 49 21.18 20.66 -24.77
N LEU A 50 20.40 21.68 -24.42
CA LEU A 50 20.81 23.09 -24.53
C LEU A 50 22.06 23.39 -23.69
N ARG A 51 22.17 22.86 -22.46
CA ARG A 51 23.39 23.00 -21.66
C ARG A 51 24.60 22.37 -22.34
N ALA A 52 24.44 21.19 -22.93
CA ALA A 52 25.52 20.51 -23.64
C ALA A 52 25.95 21.30 -24.90
N GLU A 53 25.00 21.89 -25.62
CA GLU A 53 25.28 22.75 -26.78
C GLU A 53 26.00 24.04 -26.38
N LEU A 54 25.57 24.69 -25.29
CA LEU A 54 26.27 25.85 -24.73
C LEU A 54 27.71 25.52 -24.34
N GLY A 55 27.94 24.36 -23.70
CA GLY A 55 29.29 23.90 -23.37
C GLY A 55 30.17 23.72 -24.61
N LYS A 56 29.64 23.10 -25.66
CA LYS A 56 30.37 22.93 -26.95
C LYS A 56 30.65 24.25 -27.65
N LEU A 57 29.70 25.19 -27.63
CA LEU A 57 29.89 26.52 -28.22
C LEU A 57 30.96 27.30 -27.45
N GLN A 58 30.95 27.22 -26.12
CA GLN A 58 31.95 27.86 -25.27
C GLN A 58 33.36 27.28 -25.52
N GLU A 59 33.48 25.96 -25.65
CA GLU A 59 34.75 25.29 -26.00
C GLU A 59 35.27 25.73 -27.38
N ARG A 60 34.39 25.81 -28.40
CA ARG A 60 34.75 26.31 -29.73
C ARG A 60 35.23 27.75 -29.70
N LEU A 61 34.50 28.63 -28.99
CA LEU A 61 34.87 30.04 -28.87
C LEU A 61 36.23 30.21 -28.17
N GLN A 62 36.49 29.40 -27.15
CA GLN A 62 37.77 29.39 -26.44
C GLN A 62 38.91 28.83 -27.31
N GLY A 63 38.63 27.80 -28.12
CA GLY A 63 39.57 27.24 -29.11
C GLY A 63 39.91 28.20 -30.25
N GLU A 64 38.95 28.98 -30.74
CA GLU A 64 39.17 29.99 -31.80
C GLU A 64 40.00 31.19 -31.29
N LEU A 65 39.77 31.65 -30.05
CA LEU A 65 40.61 32.67 -29.40
C LEU A 65 42.05 32.19 -29.19
N SER A 66 42.25 30.89 -29.00
CA SER A 66 43.58 30.28 -28.84
C SER A 66 44.31 30.06 -30.18
N GLN A 67 43.59 30.03 -31.31
CA GLN A 67 44.19 29.86 -32.65
C GLN A 67 44.52 31.18 -33.36
N ASN A 68 43.85 32.28 -33.02
CA ASN A 68 43.99 33.55 -33.76
C ASN A 68 45.08 34.49 -33.21
N GLY A 69 46.00 33.98 -32.39
CA GLY A 69 46.92 34.80 -31.58
C GLY A 69 48.42 34.65 -31.83
N GLN A 70 48.91 33.89 -32.82
CA GLN A 70 50.36 33.67 -32.97
C GLN A 70 50.86 33.64 -34.44
N GLU A 71 51.18 34.83 -34.97
CA GLU A 71 52.37 35.16 -35.78
C GLU A 71 52.99 36.39 -35.07
N GLU A 72 54.26 36.55 -34.70
CA GLU A 72 55.57 35.92 -34.92
C GLU A 72 56.53 36.44 -33.77
N PRO A 73 57.87 36.22 -33.70
CA PRO A 73 58.52 35.21 -32.86
C PRO A 73 59.52 35.72 -31.77
N GLU A 74 60.12 34.75 -31.07
CA GLU A 74 61.41 34.77 -30.33
C GLU A 74 61.46 35.22 -28.85
N THR A 75 61.45 34.25 -27.92
CA THR A 75 62.62 33.83 -27.11
C THR A 75 62.24 32.74 -26.08
N GLU A 76 62.82 31.55 -26.24
CA GLU A 76 62.82 30.40 -25.29
C GLU A 76 63.88 30.58 -24.17
N PRO A 77 64.04 29.68 -23.18
CA PRO A 77 63.13 28.69 -22.56
C PRO A 77 63.14 28.78 -21.00
N GLY A 78 62.12 28.27 -20.30
CA GLY A 78 62.31 27.95 -18.87
C GLY A 78 61.05 27.75 -18.03
N THR A 79 60.83 26.49 -17.67
CA THR A 79 60.25 26.04 -16.39
C THR A 79 58.72 26.07 -16.28
N GLU A 80 58.14 24.88 -16.50
CA GLU A 80 57.09 24.27 -15.69
C GLU A 80 56.30 25.19 -14.75
N GLU A 81 55.10 25.60 -15.15
CA GLU A 81 54.04 25.85 -14.18
C GLU A 81 52.66 25.56 -14.78
N ARG A 82 52.27 24.28 -14.69
CA ARG A 82 50.86 23.87 -14.63
C ARG A 82 50.28 24.33 -13.29
N VAL A 83 50.07 25.62 -13.09
CA VAL A 83 49.36 26.13 -11.91
C VAL A 83 48.11 26.87 -12.35
N SER A 84 47.00 26.16 -12.13
CA SER A 84 45.77 26.68 -11.55
C SER A 84 45.37 28.11 -11.92
N ASP A 85 44.62 28.24 -13.02
CA ASP A 85 43.57 29.25 -13.10
C ASP A 85 42.25 28.69 -12.53
N ASP A 86 42.35 28.20 -11.29
CA ASP A 86 41.28 28.25 -10.26
C ASP A 86 41.30 29.63 -9.58
N ALA A 87 41.89 30.64 -10.24
CA ALA A 87 42.15 31.98 -9.72
C ALA A 87 41.14 33.05 -10.19
N GLU A 88 40.05 32.65 -10.86
CA GLU A 88 38.77 33.39 -10.78
C GLU A 88 37.80 32.69 -9.83
N LYS A 89 38.33 32.41 -8.64
CA LYS A 89 37.62 32.76 -7.41
C LYS A 89 37.32 34.26 -7.47
N ALA A 90 36.32 34.64 -8.27
CA ALA A 90 35.54 35.84 -8.02
C ALA A 90 35.34 35.91 -6.51
N ALA A 91 35.56 37.07 -5.92
CA ALA A 91 35.39 37.31 -4.50
C ALA A 91 33.91 37.04 -4.11
N VAL A 92 33.55 35.77 -4.00
CA VAL A 92 32.22 35.29 -3.65
C VAL A 92 32.29 35.04 -2.16
N ASP A 93 31.63 35.91 -1.42
CA ASP A 93 31.47 35.80 0.01
C ASP A 93 30.93 34.39 0.35
N PRO A 94 31.69 33.56 1.10
CA PRO A 94 31.22 32.24 1.51
C PRO A 94 29.97 32.29 2.40
N LYS A 95 29.55 33.48 2.86
CA LYS A 95 28.33 33.73 3.65
C LYS A 95 27.15 34.29 2.85
N ASP A 96 27.24 34.46 1.53
CA ASP A 96 26.10 34.96 0.73
C ASP A 96 24.85 34.09 0.96
N PRO A 97 23.80 34.62 1.62
CA PRO A 97 22.58 33.87 1.91
C PRO A 97 21.81 33.45 0.67
N SER A 98 22.03 34.14 -0.46
CA SER A 98 21.37 33.90 -1.74
C SER A 98 22.11 32.89 -2.62
N ARG A 99 23.33 32.50 -2.25
CA ARG A 99 24.10 31.49 -2.96
C ARG A 99 23.39 30.13 -2.85
N PRO A 100 23.11 29.46 -3.98
CA PRO A 100 22.58 28.10 -3.96
C PRO A 100 23.53 27.19 -3.18
N ARG A 101 23.04 26.62 -2.08
CA ARG A 101 23.82 25.71 -1.22
C ARG A 101 24.08 24.35 -1.86
N PHE A 102 23.31 24.04 -2.89
CA PHE A 102 23.38 22.81 -3.66
C PHE A 102 23.56 23.14 -5.13
N THR A 103 24.32 22.29 -5.80
CA THR A 103 24.39 22.24 -7.26
C THR A 103 23.07 21.74 -7.83
N LEU A 104 22.77 22.08 -9.09
CA LEU A 104 21.58 21.58 -9.77
C LEU A 104 21.58 20.04 -9.90
N GLN A 105 22.77 19.43 -9.99
CA GLN A 105 22.93 17.98 -10.05
C GLN A 105 22.52 17.34 -8.72
N GLU A 106 23.00 17.85 -7.58
CA GLU A 106 22.60 17.36 -6.26
C GLU A 106 21.09 17.50 -6.03
N LEU A 107 20.48 18.60 -6.49
CA LEU A 107 19.04 18.78 -6.37
C LEU A 107 18.27 17.72 -7.19
N ARG A 108 18.75 17.39 -8.39
CA ARG A 108 18.19 16.33 -9.22
C ARG A 108 18.32 14.97 -8.55
N ASP A 109 19.50 14.66 -8.01
CA ASP A 109 19.78 13.39 -7.35
C ASP A 109 18.89 13.21 -6.11
N VAL A 110 18.77 14.25 -5.27
CA VAL A 110 17.89 14.24 -4.08
C VAL A 110 16.42 14.09 -4.47
N LEU A 111 15.97 14.77 -5.53
CA LEU A 111 14.59 14.64 -6.00
C LEU A 111 14.32 13.24 -6.56
N HIS A 112 15.26 12.66 -7.29
CA HIS A 112 15.17 11.31 -7.82
C HIS A 112 15.11 10.29 -6.69
N GLU A 113 16.04 10.34 -5.74
CA GLU A 113 16.08 9.47 -4.57
C GLU A 113 14.78 9.60 -3.75
N ARG A 114 14.30 10.82 -3.53
CA ARG A 114 13.02 11.06 -2.84
C ARG A 114 11.84 10.40 -3.56
N ASN A 115 11.81 10.46 -4.90
CA ASN A 115 10.75 9.83 -5.68
C ASN A 115 10.83 8.30 -5.63
N GLU A 116 12.04 7.73 -5.73
CA GLU A 116 12.25 6.28 -5.56
C GLU A 116 11.82 5.81 -4.17
N LEU A 117 12.23 6.52 -3.12
CA LEU A 117 11.85 6.21 -1.75
C LEU A 117 10.33 6.32 -1.56
N LYS A 118 9.68 7.31 -2.17
CA LYS A 118 8.22 7.45 -2.14
C LYS A 118 7.53 6.25 -2.80
N ALA A 119 8.04 5.76 -3.93
CA ALA A 119 7.51 4.57 -4.60
C ALA A 119 7.69 3.31 -3.73
N LYS A 120 8.87 3.12 -3.13
CA LYS A 120 9.15 2.01 -2.21
C LYS A 120 8.24 2.04 -0.98
N VAL A 121 8.06 3.22 -0.37
CA VAL A 121 7.16 3.38 0.78
C VAL A 121 5.72 3.06 0.41
N PHE A 122 5.25 3.49 -0.77
CA PHE A 122 3.91 3.16 -1.25
C PHE A 122 3.73 1.64 -1.41
N LEU A 123 4.68 0.96 -2.06
CA LEU A 123 4.65 -0.49 -2.24
C LEU A 123 4.67 -1.24 -0.91
N LEU A 124 5.55 -0.85 0.02
CA LEU A 124 5.61 -1.46 1.35
C LEU A 124 4.33 -1.21 2.16
N GLN A 125 3.68 -0.06 2.00
CA GLN A 125 2.39 0.20 2.64
C GLN A 125 1.29 -0.72 2.09
N GLU A 126 1.29 -0.97 0.78
CA GLU A 126 0.38 -1.94 0.14
C GLU A 126 0.65 -3.36 0.63
N GLU A 127 1.91 -3.81 0.66
CA GLU A 127 2.30 -5.12 1.19
C GLU A 127 1.91 -5.28 2.66
N LEU A 128 2.19 -4.27 3.50
CA LEU A 128 1.78 -4.29 4.91
C LEU A 128 0.27 -4.31 5.07
N ALA A 129 -0.48 -3.63 4.20
CA ALA A 129 -1.94 -3.70 4.22
C ALA A 129 -2.43 -5.10 3.83
N TYR A 130 -1.83 -5.71 2.80
CA TYR A 130 -2.12 -7.06 2.35
C TYR A 130 -1.91 -8.08 3.49
N TYR A 131 -0.74 -8.08 4.13
CA TYR A 131 -0.46 -9.04 5.21
C TYR A 131 -1.30 -8.79 6.47
N LYS A 132 -1.59 -7.53 6.81
CA LYS A 132 -2.52 -7.24 7.91
C LYS A 132 -3.93 -7.75 7.61
N SER A 133 -4.40 -7.59 6.36
CA SER A 133 -5.69 -8.17 5.97
C SER A 133 -5.66 -9.69 5.97
N GLU A 134 -4.54 -10.31 5.56
CA GLU A 134 -4.36 -11.76 5.57
C GLU A 134 -4.30 -12.33 6.99
N GLU A 135 -3.62 -11.66 7.93
CA GLU A 135 -3.58 -12.02 9.35
C GLU A 135 -4.96 -11.89 10.01
N ILE A 136 -5.72 -10.84 9.69
CA ILE A 136 -7.11 -10.68 10.16
C ILE A 136 -8.01 -11.76 9.55
N GLU A 137 -7.82 -12.10 8.27
CA GLU A 137 -8.51 -13.23 7.63
C GLU A 137 -8.13 -14.58 8.26
N GLU A 138 -6.86 -14.79 8.62
CA GLU A 138 -6.37 -16.02 9.23
C GLU A 138 -6.89 -16.15 10.68
N GLU A 139 -6.95 -15.05 11.42
CA GLU A 139 -7.55 -14.98 12.76
C GLU A 139 -9.09 -15.13 12.72
N THR A 140 -9.76 -14.61 11.68
CA THR A 140 -11.19 -14.91 11.43
C THR A 140 -11.44 -16.29 10.83
N ARG A 141 -10.40 -16.96 10.32
CA ARG A 141 -10.41 -18.39 9.93
C ARG A 141 -10.06 -19.34 11.06
N ILE A 142 -9.88 -18.85 12.30
CA ILE A 142 -10.07 -19.69 13.49
C ILE A 142 -11.49 -20.29 13.36
N PRO A 143 -11.67 -21.62 13.47
CA PRO A 143 -12.80 -22.28 12.82
C PRO A 143 -14.14 -21.77 13.37
N GLN A 144 -14.92 -21.09 12.52
CA GLN A 144 -16.36 -21.22 12.66
C GLN A 144 -16.68 -22.71 12.56
N PRO A 145 -17.51 -23.28 13.47
CA PRO A 145 -18.00 -24.62 13.30
C PRO A 145 -18.74 -24.64 11.96
N VAL A 146 -18.20 -25.42 11.04
CA VAL A 146 -18.83 -25.76 9.76
C VAL A 146 -20.35 -25.86 9.93
N PRO A 147 -21.18 -25.20 9.10
CA PRO A 147 -22.56 -25.60 8.97
C PRO A 147 -22.53 -26.97 8.31
N ALA A 148 -22.48 -27.96 9.18
CA ALA A 148 -22.67 -29.36 8.96
C ALA A 148 -24.02 -29.56 8.26
N ALA A 149 -24.04 -29.39 6.94
CA ALA A 149 -24.92 -30.14 6.07
C ALA A 149 -24.47 -31.61 6.14
N HIS A 150 -24.70 -32.25 7.28
CA HIS A 150 -24.59 -33.69 7.38
C HIS A 150 -25.91 -34.28 6.88
N PRO A 151 -25.86 -35.24 5.95
CA PRO A 151 -26.98 -36.13 5.76
C PRO A 151 -27.28 -36.80 7.11
N ARG A 152 -28.56 -36.84 7.45
CA ARG A 152 -29.07 -37.48 8.66
C ARG A 152 -28.47 -38.89 8.78
N LEU A 153 -28.35 -39.34 10.03
CA LEU A 153 -27.95 -40.68 10.50
C LEU A 153 -26.47 -40.84 10.93
N SER A 154 -26.10 -40.16 12.01
CA SER A 154 -25.10 -40.71 12.95
C SER A 154 -25.75 -40.77 14.34
N PRO A 155 -25.63 -41.87 15.10
CA PRO A 155 -26.14 -41.91 16.45
C PRO A 155 -25.22 -41.05 17.31
N GLN A 156 -25.70 -39.87 17.66
CA GLN A 156 -25.10 -39.04 18.71
C GLN A 156 -24.89 -39.93 19.94
N PRO A 157 -23.70 -39.92 20.59
CA PRO A 157 -23.47 -40.75 21.77
C PRO A 157 -24.54 -40.38 22.79
N GLU A 158 -25.44 -41.32 23.07
CA GLU A 158 -26.52 -41.08 24.01
C GLU A 158 -25.90 -40.67 25.35
N SER A 159 -26.31 -39.52 25.87
CA SER A 159 -25.88 -39.05 27.18
C SER A 159 -25.97 -40.19 28.19
N GLY A 160 -24.94 -40.39 29.01
CA GLY A 160 -24.92 -41.48 30.00
C GLY A 160 -26.17 -41.49 30.89
N ILE A 161 -26.74 -40.31 31.13
CA ILE A 161 -28.01 -40.13 31.85
C ILE A 161 -29.19 -40.69 31.06
N LYS A 162 -29.26 -40.46 29.74
CA LYS A 162 -30.32 -41.05 28.89
C LYS A 162 -30.25 -42.57 28.92
N ARG A 163 -29.07 -43.17 28.75
CA ARG A 163 -28.92 -44.63 28.84
C ARG A 163 -29.34 -45.16 30.20
N LEU A 164 -28.94 -44.51 31.29
CA LEU A 164 -29.34 -44.92 32.64
C LEU A 164 -30.87 -44.90 32.80
N ILE A 165 -31.52 -43.83 32.32
CA ILE A 165 -32.98 -43.69 32.40
C ILE A 165 -33.69 -44.74 31.56
N PHE A 166 -33.33 -44.90 30.28
CA PHE A 166 -34.07 -45.78 29.36
C PHE A 166 -33.73 -47.27 29.50
N THR A 167 -32.50 -47.61 29.88
CA THR A 167 -32.06 -49.02 29.97
C THR A 167 -32.25 -49.62 31.36
N ALA A 168 -32.05 -48.85 32.43
CA ALA A 168 -32.12 -49.38 33.79
C ALA A 168 -33.37 -48.90 34.56
N ILE A 169 -33.64 -47.60 34.56
CA ILE A 169 -34.71 -47.04 35.41
C ILE A 169 -36.10 -47.29 34.80
N MET A 170 -36.30 -47.06 33.51
CA MET A 170 -37.61 -47.17 32.83
C MET A 170 -38.21 -48.58 32.93
N PRO A 171 -37.46 -49.69 32.70
CA PRO A 171 -38.01 -51.03 32.88
C PRO A 171 -38.39 -51.35 34.32
N MET A 172 -37.60 -50.88 35.30
CA MET A 172 -37.92 -51.08 36.73
C MET A 172 -39.17 -50.29 37.15
N VAL A 173 -39.33 -49.07 36.62
CA VAL A 173 -40.54 -48.27 36.81
C VAL A 173 -41.75 -48.93 36.14
N ALA A 174 -41.60 -49.44 34.92
CA ALA A 174 -42.67 -50.15 34.19
C ALA A 174 -43.07 -51.47 34.88
N ALA A 175 -42.10 -52.18 35.47
CA ALA A 175 -42.33 -53.41 36.22
C ALA A 175 -42.86 -53.18 37.65
N GLY A 176 -43.09 -51.93 38.06
CA GLY A 176 -43.63 -51.58 39.38
C GLY A 176 -42.66 -51.80 40.54
N LEU A 177 -41.36 -51.97 40.28
CA LEU A 177 -40.35 -52.26 41.30
C LEU A 177 -39.92 -51.00 42.08
N LEU A 178 -40.27 -49.81 41.58
CA LEU A 178 -39.99 -48.50 42.18
C LEU A 178 -41.31 -47.75 42.48
N LEU A 179 -42.14 -48.35 43.33
CA LEU A 179 -43.36 -47.76 43.87
C LEU A 179 -42.99 -46.78 44.98
N ASP A 180 -43.07 -45.47 44.69
CA ASP A 180 -43.20 -44.33 45.63
C ASP A 180 -42.08 -43.28 45.64
N ASP A 181 -41.19 -43.28 44.65
CA ASP A 181 -40.28 -42.15 44.45
C ASP A 181 -40.93 -41.02 43.62
N PRO A 182 -41.21 -39.83 44.19
CA PRO A 182 -41.80 -38.71 43.46
C PRO A 182 -40.89 -38.15 42.35
N THR A 183 -39.57 -38.40 42.40
CA THR A 183 -38.63 -37.90 41.38
C THR A 183 -38.73 -38.65 40.05
N LEU A 184 -39.33 -39.84 40.03
CA LEU A 184 -39.51 -40.67 38.82
C LEU A 184 -40.83 -40.43 38.09
N GLN A 185 -41.64 -39.46 38.54
CA GLN A 185 -42.91 -39.07 37.90
C GLN A 185 -42.78 -38.72 36.40
N PRO A 186 -41.74 -37.99 35.93
CA PRO A 186 -41.57 -37.72 34.50
C PRO A 186 -41.35 -39.00 33.68
N VAL A 187 -40.62 -39.98 34.22
CA VAL A 187 -40.35 -41.27 33.55
C VAL A 187 -41.63 -42.11 33.48
N ARG A 188 -42.45 -42.12 34.55
CA ARG A 188 -43.77 -42.78 34.55
C ARG A 188 -44.70 -42.21 33.48
N ARG A 189 -44.74 -40.89 33.31
CA ARG A 189 -45.52 -40.25 32.24
C ARG A 189 -45.06 -40.69 30.86
N LEU A 190 -43.76 -40.83 30.65
CA LEU A 190 -43.20 -41.33 29.38
C LEU A 190 -43.64 -42.76 29.08
N VAL A 191 -43.64 -43.65 30.07
CA VAL A 191 -44.11 -45.05 29.91
C VAL A 191 -45.60 -45.09 29.57
N SER A 192 -46.43 -44.23 30.18
CA SER A 192 -47.88 -44.20 29.89
C SER A 192 -48.26 -43.65 28.52
N LEU A 193 -47.31 -43.06 27.78
CA LEU A 193 -47.51 -42.45 26.46
C LEU A 193 -47.16 -43.40 25.30
N VAL A 194 -46.68 -44.62 25.61
CA VAL A 194 -46.38 -45.71 24.67
C VAL A 194 -47.40 -46.81 24.84
#